data_AF-A0A343R5P5-F1
#
_entry.id   AF-A0A343R5P5-F1
#
_cell.length_a   1.000
_cell.length_b   1.000
_cell.length_c   1.000
_cell.angle_alpha   90.00
_cell.angle_beta   90.00
_cell.angle_gamma   90.00
#
_symmetry.space_group_name_H-M   'P 1'
#
loop_
_entity.id
_entity.type
_entity.pdbx_description
1 polymer ?
#
loop_
_entity_poly.entity_id
_entity_poly.type
_entity_poly.pdbx_seq_one_letter_code
_entity_poly.pdbx_strand_id
1 'polypeptide(L)'
;MKVLLLCTLILLSTFPLYKNPISLGGVLVLISFCLVSLASLFSSWWYAYVLFLVYIGGLLVMFIYVCLVSSNYPFFVNPNQIVLLLSVSLGGCYVMSLKPVTLSFLGGELWDSGSGLVYDNSLSLFVGLVVLLLLMLLVVVRSSGAGAVIVSGE
;
A
#
# COMPACT_ATOMS: atom_id res chain seq x y z
N MET A 1 -1.21 14.12 13.31
CA MET A 1 -0.81 12.71 13.58
C MET A 1 -1.96 11.85 14.09
N LYS A 2 -2.52 12.11 15.28
CA LYS A 2 -3.56 11.23 15.88
C LYS A 2 -4.79 10.99 14.99
N VAL A 3 -5.30 12.04 14.32
CA VAL A 3 -6.44 11.94 13.38
C VAL A 3 -6.09 11.08 12.16
N LEU A 4 -4.91 11.26 11.56
CA LEU A 4 -4.47 10.42 10.44
C LEU A 4 -4.31 8.97 10.86
N LEU A 5 -3.73 8.72 12.03
CA LEU A 5 -3.57 7.38 12.58
C LEU A 5 -4.94 6.73 12.84
N LEU A 6 -5.91 7.49 13.33
CA LEU A 6 -7.30 7.06 13.47
C LEU A 6 -7.92 6.70 12.11
N CYS A 7 -7.76 7.56 11.10
CA CYS A 7 -8.22 7.27 9.75
C CYS A 7 -7.58 5.98 9.20
N THR A 8 -6.26 5.77 9.40
CA THR A 8 -5.62 4.51 8.96
C THR A 8 -6.20 3.29 9.66
N LEU A 9 -6.44 3.35 10.97
CA LEU A 9 -6.96 2.20 11.73
C LEU A 9 -8.38 1.83 11.30
N ILE A 10 -9.24 2.83 11.05
CA ILE A 10 -10.60 2.60 10.55
C ILE A 10 -10.56 1.99 9.13
N LEU A 11 -9.70 2.51 8.25
CA LEU A 11 -9.58 1.98 6.89
C LEU A 11 -9.02 0.54 6.89
N LEU A 12 -8.06 0.23 7.77
CA LEU A 12 -7.50 -1.11 7.92
C LEU A 12 -8.51 -2.10 8.50
N SER A 13 -9.29 -1.70 9.51
CA SER A 13 -10.30 -2.58 10.09
C SER A 13 -11.44 -2.86 9.11
N THR A 14 -11.77 -1.91 8.24
CA THR A 14 -12.85 -2.08 7.24
C THR A 14 -12.40 -2.83 5.99
N PHE A 15 -11.09 -2.96 5.73
CA PHE A 15 -10.55 -3.65 4.54
C PHE A 15 -11.16 -5.05 4.27
N PRO A 16 -11.33 -5.95 5.26
CA PRO A 16 -11.88 -7.29 5.03
C PRO A 16 -13.37 -7.30 4.64
N LEU A 17 -14.10 -6.20 4.78
CA LEU A 17 -15.52 -6.10 4.41
C LEU A 17 -15.72 -5.98 2.90
N TYR A 18 -14.71 -5.49 2.19
CA TYR A 18 -14.81 -5.17 0.77
C TYR A 18 -14.57 -6.42 -0.07
N LYS A 19 -15.67 -7.06 -0.50
CA LYS A 19 -15.61 -8.24 -1.38
C LYS A 19 -15.52 -7.90 -2.86
N ASN A 20 -16.04 -6.73 -3.24
CA ASN A 20 -16.01 -6.30 -4.62
C ASN A 20 -14.62 -5.73 -4.95
N PRO A 21 -14.03 -6.12 -6.09
CA PRO A 21 -12.67 -5.72 -6.43
C PRO A 21 -12.53 -4.21 -6.61
N ILE A 22 -13.58 -3.55 -7.12
CA ILE A 22 -13.58 -2.09 -7.30
C ILE A 22 -13.53 -1.35 -5.95
N SER A 23 -14.26 -1.85 -4.95
CA SER A 23 -14.30 -1.23 -3.63
C SER A 23 -13.05 -1.58 -2.82
N LEU A 24 -12.52 -2.79 -2.98
CA LEU A 24 -11.24 -3.20 -2.42
C LEU A 24 -10.10 -2.32 -2.95
N GLY A 25 -10.07 -2.05 -4.26
CA GLY A 25 -9.10 -1.14 -4.88
C GLY A 25 -9.21 0.30 -4.37
N GLY A 26 -10.43 0.85 -4.29
CA GLY A 26 -10.65 2.20 -3.75
C GLY A 26 -10.19 2.34 -2.30
N VAL A 27 -10.45 1.34 -1.46
CA VAL A 27 -10.03 1.33 -0.06
C VAL A 27 -8.51 1.21 0.07
N LEU A 28 -7.86 0.41 -0.77
CA LEU A 28 -6.39 0.35 -0.83
C LEU A 28 -5.77 1.70 -1.20
N VAL A 29 -6.34 2.43 -2.17
CA VAL A 29 -5.85 3.77 -2.52
C VAL A 29 -5.96 4.71 -1.30
N LEU A 30 -7.08 4.69 -0.58
CA LEU A 30 -7.27 5.51 0.63
C LEU A 30 -6.30 5.14 1.76
N ILE A 31 -6.08 3.84 1.99
CA ILE A 31 -5.08 3.36 2.97
C ILE A 31 -3.69 3.85 2.59
N SER A 32 -3.31 3.68 1.32
CA SER A 32 -1.99 4.08 0.82
C SER A 32 -1.75 5.59 0.95
N PHE A 33 -2.74 6.41 0.62
CA PHE A 33 -2.69 7.86 0.82
C PHE A 33 -2.48 8.22 2.30
N CYS A 34 -3.25 7.61 3.19
CA CYS A 34 -3.17 7.91 4.61
C CYS A 34 -1.82 7.48 5.22
N LEU A 35 -1.30 6.31 4.83
CA LEU A 35 0.02 5.84 5.25
C LEU A 35 1.15 6.72 4.72
N VAL A 36 1.09 7.15 3.47
CA VAL A 36 2.11 8.03 2.90
C VAL A 36 2.07 9.42 3.56
N SER A 37 0.88 9.91 3.91
CA SER A 37 0.75 11.16 4.68
C SER A 37 1.27 11.04 6.12
N LEU A 38 1.24 9.84 6.72
CA LEU A 38 1.93 9.58 7.99
C LEU A 38 3.45 9.51 7.78
N ALA A 39 3.90 8.85 6.72
CA ALA A 39 5.31 8.75 6.39
C ALA A 39 5.95 10.12 6.12
N SER A 40 5.25 11.06 5.48
CA SER A 40 5.75 12.42 5.27
C SER A 40 5.91 13.22 6.56
N LEU A 41 5.19 12.87 7.63
CA LEU A 41 5.32 13.52 8.94
C LEU A 41 6.50 12.99 9.76
N PHE A 42 6.97 11.76 9.48
CA PHE A 42 8.11 11.15 10.18
C PHE A 42 9.40 11.18 9.37
N SER A 43 9.29 11.13 8.05
CA SER A 43 10.40 11.04 7.12
C SER A 43 10.56 12.32 6.29
N SER A 44 11.50 12.29 5.35
CA SER A 44 11.66 13.37 4.38
C SER A 44 10.45 13.42 3.44
N TRP A 45 10.00 14.64 3.11
CA TRP A 45 8.87 14.84 2.20
C TRP A 45 9.14 14.21 0.82
N TRP A 46 10.41 14.24 0.39
CA TRP A 46 10.83 13.71 -0.91
C TRP A 46 10.63 12.20 -0.99
N TYR A 47 11.02 11.47 0.06
CA TYR A 47 10.81 10.01 0.09
C TYR A 47 9.32 9.65 0.14
N ALA A 48 8.52 10.37 0.93
CA ALA A 48 7.07 10.17 0.95
C ALA A 48 6.42 10.45 -0.41
N TYR A 49 6.90 11.45 -1.16
CA TYR A 49 6.43 11.73 -2.52
C TYR A 49 6.76 10.59 -3.50
N VAL A 50 7.97 10.02 -3.44
CA VAL A 50 8.34 8.86 -4.28
C VAL A 50 7.46 7.65 -3.94
N LEU A 51 7.24 7.38 -2.65
CA LEU A 51 6.34 6.29 -2.22
C LEU A 51 4.90 6.50 -2.72
N PHE A 52 4.38 7.73 -2.65
CA PHE A 52 3.04 8.04 -3.17
C PHE A 52 2.89 7.65 -4.64
N LEU A 53 3.85 8.04 -5.49
CA LEU A 53 3.80 7.77 -6.92
C LEU A 53 3.86 6.28 -7.24
N VAL A 54 4.73 5.53 -6.56
CA VAL A 54 4.88 4.09 -6.79
C VAL A 54 3.62 3.33 -6.34
N TYR A 55 3.08 3.66 -5.16
CA TYR A 55 1.88 2.98 -4.66
C TYR A 55 0.64 3.29 -5.49
N ILE A 56 0.35 4.56 -5.80
CA ILE A 56 -0.82 4.89 -6.60
C ILE A 56 -0.64 4.43 -8.05
N GLY A 57 0.55 4.60 -8.63
CA GLY A 57 0.85 4.16 -9.99
C GLY A 57 0.64 2.65 -10.17
N GLY A 58 1.19 1.84 -9.27
CA GLY A 58 1.04 0.38 -9.30
C GLY A 58 -0.40 -0.07 -9.04
N LEU A 59 -1.07 0.53 -8.05
CA LEU A 59 -2.46 0.20 -7.72
C LEU A 59 -3.43 0.55 -8.86
N LEU A 60 -3.18 1.64 -9.62
CA LEU A 60 -4.06 2.05 -10.72
C LEU A 60 -4.03 1.05 -11.89
N VAL A 61 -2.87 0.48 -12.21
CA VAL A 61 -2.75 -0.54 -13.27
C VAL A 61 -3.51 -1.81 -12.87
N MET A 62 -3.33 -2.28 -11.63
CA MET A 62 -4.08 -3.42 -11.10
C MET A 62 -5.58 -3.13 -11.04
N PHE A 63 -5.97 -1.90 -10.68
CA PHE A 63 -7.37 -1.49 -10.61
C PHE A 63 -8.07 -1.61 -11.96
N ILE A 64 -7.46 -1.11 -13.04
CA ILE A 64 -8.04 -1.23 -14.39
C ILE A 64 -8.14 -2.70 -14.79
N TYR A 65 -7.12 -3.51 -14.51
CA TYR A 65 -7.14 -4.95 -14.83
C TYR A 65 -8.33 -5.67 -14.18
N VAL A 66 -8.55 -5.49 -12.88
CA VAL A 66 -9.63 -6.22 -12.18
C VAL A 66 -11.02 -5.67 -12.54
N CYS A 67 -11.16 -4.37 -12.80
CA CYS A 67 -12.40 -3.79 -13.31
C CYS A 67 -12.79 -4.33 -14.69
N LEU A 68 -11.82 -4.71 -15.52
CA LEU A 68 -12.08 -5.31 -16.83
C LEU A 68 -12.45 -6.80 -16.76
N VAL A 69 -11.93 -7.53 -15.76
CA VAL A 69 -12.15 -8.98 -15.63
C VAL A 69 -13.39 -9.33 -14.79
N SER A 70 -13.75 -8.50 -13.81
CA SER A 70 -14.84 -8.82 -12.89
C SER A 70 -16.20 -8.27 -13.32
N SER A 71 -17.21 -9.14 -13.32
CA SER A 71 -18.62 -8.71 -13.38
C SER A 71 -19.01 -8.01 -12.08
N ASN A 72 -19.57 -6.80 -12.15
CA ASN A 72 -20.04 -6.03 -10.98
C ASN A 72 -21.02 -6.83 -10.11
N TYR A 73 -20.54 -7.46 -9.03
CA TYR A 73 -21.39 -8.22 -8.12
C TYR A 73 -22.09 -7.27 -7.12
N PRO A 74 -23.38 -7.52 -6.80
CA PRO A 74 -24.09 -6.72 -5.80
C PRO A 74 -23.44 -6.79 -4.41
N PHE A 75 -23.45 -5.66 -3.71
CA PHE A 75 -22.80 -5.50 -2.43
C PHE A 75 -23.64 -6.14 -1.31
N PHE A 76 -23.19 -7.30 -0.78
CA PHE A 76 -23.79 -7.90 0.41
C PHE A 76 -22.87 -7.69 1.62
N VAL A 77 -23.28 -6.82 2.54
CA VAL A 77 -22.58 -6.58 3.80
C VAL A 77 -23.44 -7.02 4.97
N ASN A 78 -22.87 -7.80 5.87
CA ASN A 78 -23.53 -8.17 7.11
C ASN A 78 -23.42 -7.01 8.12
N PRO A 79 -24.54 -6.43 8.60
CA PRO A 79 -24.50 -5.29 9.51
C PRO A 79 -23.77 -5.59 10.82
N ASN A 80 -23.87 -6.83 11.32
CA ASN A 80 -23.16 -7.27 12.52
C ASN A 80 -21.63 -7.21 12.36
N GLN A 81 -21.10 -7.48 11.16
CA GLN A 81 -19.66 -7.39 10.89
C GLN A 81 -19.20 -5.93 10.86
N ILE A 82 -20.01 -5.03 10.32
CA ILE A 82 -19.73 -3.59 10.32
C ILE A 82 -19.66 -3.06 11.76
N VAL A 83 -20.65 -3.39 12.59
CA VAL A 83 -20.71 -2.92 13.99
C VAL A 83 -19.51 -3.42 14.79
N LEU A 84 -19.12 -4.69 14.64
CA LEU A 84 -17.94 -5.26 15.29
C LEU A 84 -16.64 -4.54 14.88
N LEU A 85 -16.46 -4.28 13.58
CA LEU A 85 -15.24 -3.64 13.10
C LEU A 85 -15.16 -2.16 13.48
N LEU A 86 -16.32 -1.48 13.55
CA LEU A 86 -16.41 -0.12 14.04
C LEU A 86 -16.06 -0.05 15.53
N SER A 87 -16.58 -0.97 16.35
CA SER A 87 -16.29 -0.99 17.79
C SER A 87 -14.82 -1.28 18.09
N VAL A 88 -14.18 -2.17 17.33
CA VAL A 88 -12.73 -2.42 17.43
C VAL A 88 -11.92 -1.15 17.08
N SER A 89 -12.30 -0.45 16.02
CA SER A 89 -11.60 0.79 15.61
C SER A 89 -11.72 1.92 16.65
N LEU A 90 -12.90 2.06 17.28
CA LEU A 90 -13.15 3.03 18.34
C LEU A 90 -12.42 2.64 19.64
N GLY A 91 -12.35 1.35 19.97
CA GLY A 91 -11.56 0.83 21.08
C GLY A 91 -10.06 1.14 20.91
N GLY A 92 -9.53 0.94 19.69
CA GLY A 92 -8.16 1.32 19.35
C GLY A 92 -7.90 2.82 19.52
N CYS A 93 -8.86 3.67 19.13
CA CYS A 93 -8.79 5.12 19.35
C CYS A 93 -8.71 5.48 20.84
N TYR A 94 -9.53 4.84 21.69
CA TYR A 94 -9.51 5.08 23.12
C TYR A 94 -8.12 4.78 23.72
N VAL A 95 -7.53 3.63 23.37
CA VAL A 95 -6.19 3.23 23.82
C VAL A 95 -5.12 4.25 23.41
N MET A 96 -5.19 4.76 22.17
CA MET A 96 -4.23 5.77 21.68
C MET A 96 -4.43 7.16 22.29
N SER A 97 -5.59 7.44 22.87
CA SER A 97 -5.82 8.70 23.59
C SER A 97 -5.13 8.74 24.96
N LEU A 98 -4.91 7.58 25.59
CA LEU A 98 -4.43 7.47 26.98
C LEU A 98 -2.97 7.90 27.15
N LYS A 99 -2.15 7.80 26.10
CA LYS A 99 -0.74 8.22 26.14
C LYS A 99 -0.47 9.27 25.05
N PRO A 100 0.28 10.34 25.35
CA PRO A 100 0.81 11.18 24.28
C PRO A 100 1.71 10.30 23.42
N VAL A 101 1.44 10.26 22.11
CA VAL A 101 2.32 9.56 21.19
C VAL A 101 3.62 10.36 21.17
N THR A 102 4.64 9.83 21.83
CA THR A 102 5.96 10.43 21.84
C THR A 102 6.62 10.15 20.50
N LEU A 103 6.99 11.23 19.80
CA LEU A 103 7.74 11.18 18.54
C LEU A 103 9.11 10.48 18.68
N SER A 104 9.56 10.22 19.91
CA SER A 104 10.86 9.61 20.22
C SER A 104 11.06 8.17 19.74
N PHE A 105 10.01 7.49 19.24
CA PHE A 105 10.16 6.15 18.66
C PHE A 105 10.47 6.17 17.15
N LEU A 106 10.15 7.26 16.46
CA LEU A 106 10.46 7.44 15.05
C LEU A 106 11.70 8.34 14.99
N GLY A 107 12.84 7.69 14.74
CA GLY A 107 14.17 8.29 14.82
C GLY A 107 14.31 9.62 14.08
N GLY A 108 15.41 10.31 14.39
CA GLY A 108 15.71 11.65 13.90
C GLY A 108 15.63 11.80 12.37
N GLU A 109 15.56 13.06 11.96
CA GLU A 109 15.21 13.53 10.61
C GLU A 109 15.85 12.68 9.49
N LEU A 110 15.01 11.96 8.75
CA LEU A 110 15.41 11.08 7.64
C LEU A 110 15.90 11.82 6.39
N TRP A 111 16.16 13.13 6.46
CA TRP A 111 16.49 13.94 5.30
C TRP A 111 17.80 13.48 4.63
N ASP A 112 18.78 13.04 5.43
CA ASP A 112 20.08 12.55 4.95
C ASP A 112 20.07 11.08 4.50
N SER A 113 19.01 10.32 4.78
CA SER A 113 18.98 8.88 4.48
C SER A 113 18.80 8.57 2.98
N GLY A 114 18.14 9.45 2.23
CA GLY A 114 17.87 9.28 0.80
C GLY A 114 19.08 9.59 -0.09
N SER A 115 19.83 10.64 0.24
CA SER A 115 21.11 10.96 -0.42
C SER A 115 22.16 9.88 -0.11
N GLY A 116 22.09 9.30 1.10
CA GLY A 116 22.86 8.15 1.58
C GLY A 116 22.90 6.94 0.63
N LEU A 117 21.84 6.71 -0.14
CA LEU A 117 21.69 5.55 -1.02
C LEU A 117 22.33 5.71 -2.40
N VAL A 118 22.73 6.93 -2.79
CA VAL A 118 23.35 7.23 -4.09
C VAL A 118 24.86 7.46 -3.95
N TYR A 119 25.42 7.34 -2.75
CA TYR A 119 26.86 7.38 -2.55
C TYR A 119 27.55 6.14 -3.12
N ASP A 120 28.83 6.27 -3.47
CA ASP A 120 29.64 5.23 -4.12
C ASP A 120 29.63 3.87 -3.38
N ASN A 121 29.37 3.86 -2.07
CA ASN A 121 29.36 2.64 -1.26
C ASN A 121 28.13 1.74 -1.51
N SER A 122 27.03 2.27 -2.06
CA SER A 122 25.80 1.52 -2.36
C SER A 122 25.64 1.20 -3.85
N LEU A 123 26.69 1.37 -4.66
CA LEU A 123 26.67 1.10 -6.11
C LEU A 123 26.28 -0.36 -6.42
N SER A 124 26.68 -1.31 -5.56
CA SER A 124 26.27 -2.72 -5.66
C SER A 124 24.76 -2.92 -5.52
N LEU A 125 24.10 -2.17 -4.63
CA LEU A 125 22.64 -2.22 -4.47
C LEU A 125 21.94 -1.64 -5.70
N PHE A 126 22.47 -0.55 -6.27
CA PHE A 126 21.91 0.03 -7.49
C PHE A 126 21.99 -0.95 -8.67
N VAL A 127 23.15 -1.58 -8.89
CA VAL A 127 23.31 -2.61 -9.93
C VAL A 127 22.36 -3.78 -9.67
N GLY A 128 22.21 -4.23 -8.43
CA GLY A 128 21.27 -5.30 -8.06
C GLY A 128 19.82 -4.97 -8.41
N LEU A 129 19.36 -3.74 -8.11
CA LEU A 129 18.01 -3.29 -8.45
C LEU A 129 17.79 -3.20 -9.96
N VAL A 130 18.77 -2.71 -10.74
CA VAL A 130 18.67 -2.66 -12.20
C VAL A 130 18.57 -4.06 -12.80
N VAL A 131 19.39 -5.00 -12.34
CA VAL A 131 19.33 -6.41 -12.77
C VAL A 131 17.98 -7.03 -12.40
N LEU A 132 17.46 -6.76 -11.19
CA LEU A 132 16.15 -7.26 -10.77
C LEU A 132 15.03 -6.73 -11.69
N LEU A 133 15.01 -5.43 -11.98
CA LEU A 133 14.01 -4.85 -12.87
C LEU A 133 14.09 -5.42 -14.30
N LEU A 134 15.31 -5.63 -14.80
CA LEU A 134 15.52 -6.27 -16.10
C LEU A 134 15.02 -7.72 -16.13
N LEU A 135 15.29 -8.49 -15.08
CA LEU A 135 14.77 -9.86 -14.95
C LEU A 135 13.25 -9.89 -14.90
N MET A 136 12.62 -9.01 -14.13
CA MET A 136 11.16 -8.92 -14.07
C MET A 136 10.54 -8.58 -15.43
N LEU A 137 11.16 -7.68 -16.20
CA LEU A 137 10.72 -7.40 -17.57
C LEU A 137 10.84 -8.63 -18.47
N LEU A 138 11.96 -9.37 -18.41
CA LEU A 138 12.14 -10.59 -19.20
C LEU A 138 11.12 -11.67 -18.82
N VAL A 139 10.81 -11.82 -17.53
CA VAL A 139 9.77 -12.75 -17.06
C VAL A 139 8.42 -12.39 -17.67
N VAL A 140 8.03 -11.12 -17.64
CA VAL A 140 6.75 -10.64 -18.21
C VAL A 140 6.68 -10.87 -19.73
N VAL A 141 7.76 -10.59 -20.47
CA VAL A 141 7.82 -10.83 -21.91
C VAL A 141 7.72 -12.33 -22.24
N ARG A 142 8.36 -13.19 -21.45
CA ARG A 142 8.29 -14.64 -21.64
C ARG A 142 6.92 -15.21 -21.25
N SER A 143 6.28 -14.69 -20.21
CA SER A 143 4.95 -15.14 -19.79
C SER A 143 3.85 -14.73 -20.77
N SER A 144 4.01 -13.61 -21.48
CA SER A 144 3.04 -13.11 -22.46
C SER A 144 3.32 -13.56 -23.90
N GLY A 145 4.52 -14.05 -24.21
CA GLY A 145 4.97 -14.41 -25.56
C GLY A 145 4.68 -15.86 -25.97
N ALA A 146 5.18 -16.26 -27.15
CA ALA A 146 4.97 -17.57 -27.78
C ALA A 146 5.51 -18.80 -27.01
N GLY A 147 6.20 -18.60 -25.88
CA GLY A 147 6.64 -19.65 -24.95
C GLY A 147 5.72 -19.85 -23.75
N ALA A 148 4.54 -19.21 -23.72
CA ALA A 148 3.56 -19.38 -22.67
C ALA A 148 3.14 -20.87 -22.58
N VAL A 149 3.27 -21.45 -21.39
CA VAL A 149 2.80 -22.80 -21.10
C VAL A 149 1.28 -22.79 -21.25
N ILE A 150 0.80 -23.23 -22.40
CA ILE A 150 -0.59 -23.56 -22.62
C ILE A 150 -0.93 -24.73 -21.69
N VAL A 151 -1.60 -24.44 -20.59
CA VAL A 151 -2.28 -25.48 -19.81
C VAL A 151 -3.40 -25.97 -20.71
N SER A 152 -3.14 -27.08 -21.42
CA SER A 152 -4.19 -27.85 -22.07
C SER A 152 -5.14 -28.30 -20.98
N GLY A 153 -6.28 -27.63 -20.89
CA GLY A 153 -7.35 -28.03 -19.99
C GLY A 153 -7.80 -29.44 -20.31
N GLU A 154 -7.74 -30.31 -19.31
CA GLU A 154 -8.81 -31.27 -19.06
C GLU A 154 -9.85 -30.60 -18.18
#